data_AF-A0A524QCG6-F1
#
_entry.id   AF-A0A524QCG6-F1
#
_cell.length_a   1.000
_cell.length_b   1.000
_cell.length_c   1.000
_cell.angle_alpha   90.00
_cell.angle_beta   90.00
_cell.angle_gamma   90.00
#
_symmetry.space_group_name_H-M   'P 1'
#
loop_
_entity.id
_entity.type
_entity.pdbx_description
1 polymer ?
#
loop_
_entity_poly.entity_id
_entity_poly.type
_entity_poly.pdbx_seq_one_letter_code
_entity_poly.pdbx_strand_id
1 'polypeptide(L)'
;MKQKIYILGLITTLVILTGSMFRVNHMAGASILLTLGMIMLVLWFLPVALRNHYRTEGNRQNLLLYVTIWLTCLVVFGGMLFKIMHWPHAGLALIMSLLFPFIVFLPVYLVITSKKENYNIYNTVFVLSMLAVISVYSAMLALNVAKDKIDDSLRLSRNYNMLEKTLDEIPAPAHQSVLIQKIDDALAIVDEYQALIFRHEGFSEEQWNIGQGNLKKAEEAQVSSPALVTGEDSSLDTRLEDSLNSLMTEINSTSGYETLAKAAPAIFDFTEPSDGQYQWTAKVFQYNTQSWSLIYLDGLETNLKMIKATLH
;
A
#
# COMPACT_ATOMS: atom_id res chain seq x y z
N MET A 1 3.13 41.32 -15.50
CA MET A 1 3.82 40.13 -14.93
C MET A 1 2.95 39.35 -13.95
N LYS A 2 2.23 40.01 -13.02
CA LYS A 2 1.38 39.33 -12.02
C LYS A 2 0.38 38.33 -12.60
N GLN A 3 -0.39 38.70 -13.64
CA GLN A 3 -1.32 37.77 -14.32
C GLN A 3 -0.64 36.50 -14.86
N LYS A 4 0.55 36.63 -15.46
CA LYS A 4 1.29 35.47 -15.99
C LYS A 4 1.73 34.51 -14.86
N ILE A 5 2.08 35.05 -13.68
CA ILE A 5 2.45 34.25 -12.51
C ILE A 5 1.23 33.54 -11.93
N TYR A 6 0.07 34.20 -11.87
CA TYR A 6 -1.18 33.55 -11.43
C TYR A 6 -1.59 32.42 -12.35
N ILE A 7 -1.51 32.63 -13.68
CA ILE A 7 -1.78 31.57 -14.68
C ILE A 7 -0.79 30.41 -14.49
N LEU A 8 0.50 30.71 -14.33
CA LEU A 8 1.51 29.69 -14.09
C LEU A 8 1.24 28.88 -12.82
N GLY A 9 0.86 29.55 -11.72
CA GLY A 9 0.48 28.91 -10.46
C GLY A 9 -0.75 28.02 -10.62
N LEU A 10 -1.78 28.52 -11.30
CA LEU A 10 -3.00 27.75 -11.57
C LEU A 10 -2.70 26.47 -12.37
N ILE A 11 -1.93 26.60 -13.45
CA ILE A 11 -1.51 25.45 -14.28
C ILE A 11 -0.73 24.44 -13.43
N THR A 12 0.23 24.91 -12.63
CA THR A 12 1.03 24.05 -11.75
C THR A 12 0.14 23.26 -10.78
N THR A 13 -0.80 23.94 -10.13
CA THR A 13 -1.73 23.31 -9.18
C THR A 13 -2.64 22.29 -9.86
N LEU A 14 -3.15 22.60 -11.06
CA LEU A 14 -3.98 21.66 -11.82
C LEU A 14 -3.20 20.40 -12.21
N VAL A 15 -1.95 20.55 -12.69
CA VAL A 15 -1.09 19.41 -13.04
C VAL A 15 -0.82 18.52 -11.82
N ILE A 16 -0.51 19.11 -10.65
CA ILE A 16 -0.31 18.34 -9.41
C ILE A 16 -1.59 17.65 -8.95
N LEU A 17 -2.73 18.33 -9.04
CA LEU A 17 -4.03 17.78 -8.62
C LEU A 17 -4.45 16.62 -9.51
N THR A 18 -4.33 16.76 -10.83
CA THR A 18 -4.59 15.66 -11.77
C THR A 18 -3.61 14.51 -11.57
N GLY A 19 -2.31 14.79 -11.38
CA GLY A 19 -1.31 13.77 -11.08
C GLY A 19 -1.61 13.01 -9.79
N SER A 20 -2.06 13.72 -8.75
CA SER A 20 -2.48 13.11 -7.48
C SER A 20 -3.73 12.25 -7.65
N MET A 21 -4.75 12.73 -8.37
CA MET A 21 -5.96 11.94 -8.67
C MET A 21 -5.62 10.67 -9.46
N PHE A 22 -4.73 10.77 -10.44
CA PHE A 22 -4.29 9.60 -11.21
C PHE A 22 -3.53 8.62 -10.32
N ARG A 23 -2.72 9.12 -9.37
CA ARG A 23 -1.97 8.27 -8.44
C ARG A 23 -2.91 7.52 -7.50
N VAL A 24 -3.95 8.18 -6.99
CA VAL A 24 -4.97 7.55 -6.13
C VAL A 24 -5.82 6.53 -6.90
N ASN A 25 -6.12 6.80 -8.17
CA ASN A 25 -6.91 5.90 -9.01
C ASN A 25 -6.07 4.88 -9.80
N HIS A 26 -4.79 4.70 -9.48
CA HIS A 26 -3.86 3.77 -10.16
C HIS A 26 -3.79 3.94 -11.69
N MET A 27 -4.05 5.14 -12.20
CA MET A 27 -4.05 5.41 -13.63
C MET A 27 -2.63 5.49 -14.20
N ALA A 28 -2.45 5.02 -15.43
CA ALA A 28 -1.18 5.12 -16.14
C ALA A 28 -0.72 6.59 -16.28
N GLY A 29 0.58 6.83 -16.14
CA GLY A 29 1.17 8.18 -16.27
C GLY A 29 1.07 9.06 -15.02
N ALA A 30 0.43 8.60 -13.93
CA ALA A 30 0.32 9.33 -12.66
C ALA A 30 1.67 9.86 -12.15
N SER A 31 2.67 8.98 -12.12
CA SER A 31 4.03 9.27 -11.63
C SER A 31 4.73 10.35 -12.44
N ILE A 32 4.56 10.35 -13.77
CA ILE A 32 5.16 11.33 -14.66
C ILE A 32 4.51 12.69 -14.43
N LEU A 33 3.18 12.73 -14.40
CA LEU A 33 2.41 13.96 -14.25
C LEU A 33 2.67 14.63 -12.89
N LEU A 34 2.71 13.83 -11.82
CA LEU A 34 2.99 14.31 -10.46
C LEU A 34 4.43 14.82 -10.34
N THR A 35 5.42 14.09 -10.88
CA THR A 35 6.82 14.54 -10.89
C THR A 35 6.98 15.83 -11.68
N LEU A 36 6.36 15.94 -12.85
CA LEU A 36 6.39 17.14 -13.67
C LEU A 36 5.76 18.34 -12.95
N GLY A 37 4.60 18.14 -12.33
CA GLY A 37 3.93 19.17 -11.53
C GLY A 37 4.80 19.66 -10.37
N MET A 38 5.46 18.76 -9.66
CA MET A 38 6.36 19.09 -8.55
C MET A 38 7.63 19.82 -9.02
N ILE A 39 8.22 19.40 -10.14
CA ILE A 39 9.34 20.11 -10.77
C ILE A 39 8.91 21.53 -11.17
N MET A 40 7.74 21.67 -11.80
CA MET A 40 7.18 22.96 -12.20
C MET A 40 6.95 23.88 -10.99
N LEU A 41 6.44 23.34 -9.89
CA LEU A 41 6.22 24.07 -8.65
C LEU A 41 7.53 24.62 -8.07
N VAL A 42 8.53 23.74 -7.89
CA VAL A 42 9.75 24.04 -7.14
C VAL A 42 10.78 24.79 -7.98
N LEU A 43 10.96 24.42 -9.26
CA LEU A 43 12.01 24.98 -10.11
C LEU A 43 11.52 26.12 -11.00
N TRP A 44 10.21 26.26 -11.23
CA TRP A 44 9.68 27.29 -12.12
C TRP A 44 8.80 28.30 -11.39
N PHE A 45 7.67 27.86 -10.84
CA PHE A 45 6.69 28.74 -10.22
C PHE A 45 7.27 29.47 -9.01
N LEU A 46 7.85 28.75 -8.05
CA LEU A 46 8.37 29.35 -6.81
C LEU A 46 9.50 30.38 -7.07
N PRO A 47 10.55 30.08 -7.85
CA PRO A 47 11.59 31.06 -8.16
C PRO A 47 11.05 32.31 -8.84
N VAL A 48 10.14 32.16 -9.80
CA VAL A 48 9.55 33.29 -10.52
C VAL A 48 8.67 34.13 -9.60
N ALA A 49 7.85 33.49 -8.77
CA ALA A 49 6.98 34.17 -7.80
C ALA A 49 7.80 34.94 -6.76
N LEU A 50 8.79 34.29 -6.14
CA LEU A 50 9.65 34.89 -5.12
C LEU A 50 10.52 36.01 -5.71
N ARG A 51 11.07 35.84 -6.91
CA ARG A 51 11.83 36.90 -7.61
C ARG A 51 10.96 38.10 -7.93
N ASN A 52 9.71 37.87 -8.39
CA ASN A 52 8.79 38.96 -8.67
C ASN A 52 8.44 39.72 -7.39
N HIS A 53 8.16 39.02 -6.29
CA HIS A 53 7.88 39.61 -4.99
C HIS A 53 9.08 40.40 -4.43
N TYR A 54 10.29 39.84 -4.54
CA TYR A 54 11.51 40.53 -4.15
C TYR A 54 11.75 41.81 -4.96
N ARG A 55 11.42 41.83 -6.27
CA ARG A 55 11.56 43.03 -7.09
C ARG A 55 10.54 44.12 -6.77
N THR A 56 9.35 43.76 -6.28
CA THR A 56 8.29 44.74 -5.96
C THR A 56 8.40 45.29 -4.54
N GLU A 57 8.79 44.46 -3.57
CA GLU A 57 8.72 44.79 -2.14
C GLU A 57 10.02 44.46 -1.38
N GLY A 58 10.99 43.84 -2.05
CA GLY A 58 12.22 43.35 -1.41
C GLY A 58 13.29 44.43 -1.29
N ASN A 59 13.77 44.61 -0.06
CA ASN A 59 15.07 45.23 0.21
C ASN A 59 16.17 44.16 0.07
N ARG A 60 17.41 44.55 -0.29
CA ARG A 60 18.58 43.66 -0.39
C ARG A 60 18.81 42.82 0.87
N GLN A 61 18.47 43.35 2.04
CA GLN A 61 18.56 42.63 3.32
C GLN A 61 17.63 41.42 3.41
N ASN A 62 16.53 41.38 2.64
CA ASN A 62 15.58 40.28 2.65
C ASN A 62 15.92 39.17 1.64
N LEU A 63 16.94 39.36 0.77
CA LEU A 63 17.29 38.38 -0.27
C LEU A 63 17.53 36.98 0.33
N LEU A 64 18.22 36.93 1.47
CA LEU A 64 18.51 35.69 2.18
C LEU A 64 17.21 34.97 2.59
N LEU A 65 16.18 35.70 3.03
CA LEU A 65 14.88 35.12 3.35
C LEU A 65 14.24 34.45 2.13
N TYR A 66 14.23 35.10 0.96
CA TYR A 66 13.64 34.53 -0.25
C TYR A 66 14.38 33.28 -0.73
N VAL A 67 15.71 33.28 -0.66
CA VAL A 67 16.53 32.11 -1.00
C VAL A 67 16.25 30.97 -0.04
N THR A 68 16.20 31.25 1.27
CA THR A 68 15.88 30.24 2.28
C THR A 68 14.46 29.70 2.13
N ILE A 69 13.47 30.53 1.79
CA ILE A 69 12.10 30.06 1.51
C ILE A 69 12.12 29.09 0.33
N TRP A 70 12.75 29.48 -0.79
CA TRP A 70 12.83 28.60 -1.97
C TRP A 70 13.51 27.27 -1.63
N LEU A 71 14.65 27.32 -0.94
CA LEU A 71 15.41 26.15 -0.56
C LEU A 71 14.62 25.24 0.39
N THR A 72 13.89 25.82 1.34
CA THR A 72 13.02 25.08 2.26
C THR A 72 11.91 24.37 1.50
N CYS A 73 11.24 25.07 0.58
CA CYS A 73 10.23 24.45 -0.27
C CYS A 73 10.83 23.32 -1.13
N LEU A 74 12.04 23.49 -1.67
CA LEU A 74 12.72 22.46 -2.45
C LEU A 74 12.97 21.20 -1.62
N VAL A 75 13.48 21.34 -0.40
CA VAL A 75 13.74 20.20 0.49
C VAL A 75 12.44 19.54 0.92
N VAL A 76 11.42 20.34 1.28
CA VAL A 76 10.14 19.81 1.77
C VAL A 76 9.36 19.08 0.68
N PHE A 77 9.10 19.76 -0.45
CA PHE A 77 8.38 19.16 -1.56
C PHE A 77 9.18 18.05 -2.25
N GLY A 78 10.51 18.15 -2.27
CA GLY A 78 11.39 17.09 -2.74
C GLY A 78 11.30 15.83 -1.86
N GLY A 79 11.35 15.97 -0.54
CA GLY A 79 11.20 14.86 0.39
C GLY A 79 9.83 14.17 0.26
N MET A 80 8.76 14.96 0.14
CA MET A 80 7.40 14.44 -0.13
C MET A 80 7.34 13.68 -1.45
N LEU A 81 7.93 14.22 -2.53
CA LEU A 81 7.96 13.56 -3.83
C LEU A 81 8.70 12.22 -3.76
N PHE A 82 9.85 12.15 -3.08
CA PHE A 82 10.59 10.90 -2.90
C PHE A 82 9.75 9.82 -2.22
N LYS A 83 8.98 10.19 -1.19
CA LYS A 83 8.08 9.25 -0.51
C LYS A 83 6.94 8.79 -1.41
N ILE A 84 6.26 9.72 -2.08
CA ILE A 84 5.15 9.39 -2.99
C ILE A 84 5.62 8.48 -4.14
N MET A 85 6.83 8.73 -4.66
CA MET A 85 7.42 8.00 -5.78
C MET A 85 8.16 6.72 -5.36
N HIS A 86 8.21 6.40 -4.06
CA HIS A 86 8.92 5.23 -3.51
C HIS A 86 10.39 5.16 -3.95
N TRP A 87 11.00 6.34 -4.13
CA TRP A 87 12.39 6.45 -4.53
C TRP A 87 13.31 6.06 -3.37
N PRO A 88 14.52 5.56 -3.68
CA PRO A 88 15.46 5.16 -2.64
C PRO A 88 15.79 6.35 -1.72
N HIS A 89 16.01 6.07 -0.44
CA HIS A 89 16.28 7.09 0.60
C HIS A 89 15.11 8.03 0.93
N ALA A 90 13.87 7.71 0.54
CA ALA A 90 12.70 8.53 0.87
C ALA A 90 12.53 8.81 2.38
N GLY A 91 12.83 7.83 3.24
CA GLY A 91 12.78 8.02 4.69
C GLY A 91 13.76 9.10 5.18
N LEU A 92 15.01 9.05 4.71
CA LEU A 92 16.02 10.06 5.03
C LEU A 92 15.61 11.44 4.48
N ALA A 93 15.10 11.48 3.24
CA ALA A 93 14.63 12.72 2.63
C ALA A 93 13.49 13.37 3.43
N LEU A 94 12.56 12.57 3.98
CA LEU A 94 11.49 13.09 4.84
C LEU A 94 11.98 13.57 6.21
N ILE A 95 12.95 12.89 6.83
CA ILE A 95 13.56 13.36 8.07
C ILE A 95 14.23 14.72 7.84
N MET A 96 14.98 14.85 6.75
CA MET A 96 15.58 16.13 6.37
C MET A 96 14.52 17.21 6.10
N SER A 97 13.46 16.88 5.36
CA SER A 97 12.30 17.74 5.12
C SER A 97 11.62 18.21 6.42
N LEU A 98 11.49 17.33 7.40
CA LEU A 98 10.87 17.66 8.68
C LEU A 98 11.73 18.65 9.47
N LEU A 99 13.05 18.46 9.52
CA LEU A 99 13.95 19.27 10.33
C LEU A 99 14.34 20.60 9.68
N PHE A 100 14.45 20.64 8.35
CA PHE A 100 14.99 21.78 7.62
C PHE A 100 14.26 23.10 7.88
N PRO A 101 12.90 23.17 7.91
CA PRO A 101 12.19 24.41 8.23
C PRO A 101 12.51 24.96 9.62
N PHE A 102 12.75 24.09 10.61
CA PHE A 102 13.02 24.50 11.98
C PHE A 102 14.48 24.94 12.18
N ILE A 103 15.42 24.28 11.52
CA ILE A 103 16.86 24.55 11.68
C ILE A 103 17.33 25.70 10.77
N VAL A 104 16.74 25.86 9.58
CA VAL A 104 17.22 26.82 8.57
C VAL A 104 16.24 27.96 8.37
N PHE A 105 14.98 27.66 8.05
CA PHE A 105 14.00 28.70 7.74
C PHE A 105 13.64 29.55 8.95
N LEU A 106 13.31 28.92 10.08
CA LEU A 106 12.85 29.63 11.27
C LEU A 106 13.90 30.62 11.82
N PRO A 107 15.20 30.26 11.99
CA PRO A 107 16.20 31.22 12.46
C PRO A 107 16.40 32.39 11.49
N VAL A 108 16.46 32.11 10.19
CA VAL A 108 16.60 33.14 9.14
C VAL A 108 15.40 34.08 9.16
N TYR A 109 14.19 33.53 9.25
CA TYR A 109 12.95 34.31 9.34
C TYR A 109 13.00 35.24 10.54
N LEU A 110 13.26 34.72 11.74
CA LEU A 110 13.28 35.50 12.98
C LEU A 110 14.34 36.62 12.94
N VAL A 111 15.57 36.33 12.50
CA VAL A 111 16.67 37.32 12.43
C VAL A 111 16.37 38.45 11.46
N ILE A 112 15.70 38.17 10.34
CA ILE A 112 15.37 39.17 9.34
C ILE A 112 14.15 39.98 9.78
N THR A 113 13.13 39.33 10.37
CA THR A 113 11.93 40.02 10.80
C THR A 113 12.10 40.82 12.09
N SER A 114 12.98 40.41 13.01
CA SER A 114 13.25 41.15 14.25
C SER A 114 13.88 42.52 14.00
N LYS A 115 14.51 42.72 12.84
CA LYS A 115 15.09 44.01 12.42
C LYS A 115 14.06 44.99 11.87
N LYS A 116 12.78 44.61 11.74
CA LYS A 116 11.72 45.50 11.25
C LYS A 116 11.11 46.27 12.43
N GLU A 117 11.16 47.60 12.37
CA GLU A 117 10.66 48.49 13.43
C GLU A 117 9.18 48.30 13.77
N ASN A 118 8.34 47.94 12.78
CA ASN A 118 6.89 47.70 12.95
C ASN A 118 6.54 46.21 12.80
N TYR A 119 7.24 45.33 13.52
CA TYR A 119 6.99 43.90 13.43
C TYR A 119 5.67 43.51 14.11
N ASN A 120 4.77 42.87 13.35
CA ASN A 120 3.54 42.31 13.89
C ASN A 120 3.75 40.86 14.35
N ILE A 121 3.60 40.62 15.66
CA ILE A 121 3.74 39.29 16.28
C ILE A 121 2.76 38.24 15.69
N TYR A 122 1.60 38.66 15.19
CA TYR A 122 0.65 37.74 14.55
C TYR A 122 1.25 37.04 13.33
N ASN A 123 2.18 37.69 12.61
CA ASN A 123 2.88 37.06 11.49
C ASN A 123 3.83 35.96 11.97
N THR A 124 4.47 36.10 13.14
CA THR A 124 5.28 35.03 13.75
C THR A 124 4.40 33.84 14.11
N VAL A 125 3.30 34.12 14.80
CA VAL A 125 2.37 33.09 15.26
C VAL A 125 1.81 32.33 14.07
N PHE A 126 1.41 33.02 13.00
CA PHE A 126 0.95 32.39 11.77
C PHE A 126 2.01 31.48 11.14
N VAL A 127 3.26 31.94 11.05
CA VAL A 127 4.37 31.14 10.52
C VAL A 127 4.63 29.91 11.39
N LEU A 128 4.67 30.05 12.71
CA LEU A 128 4.86 28.92 13.64
C LEU A 128 3.73 27.89 13.51
N SER A 129 2.48 28.35 13.45
CA SER A 129 1.33 27.47 13.22
C SER A 129 1.43 26.75 11.88
N MET A 130 1.85 27.43 10.81
CA MET A 130 2.03 26.81 9.50
C MET A 130 3.16 25.77 9.49
N LEU A 131 4.29 26.04 10.16
CA LEU A 131 5.35 25.05 10.36
C LEU A 131 4.84 23.83 11.14
N ALA A 132 4.04 24.04 12.20
CA ALA A 132 3.48 22.94 12.99
C ALA A 132 2.53 22.06 12.16
N VAL A 133 1.71 22.67 11.31
CA VAL A 133 0.84 21.90 10.40
C VAL A 133 1.68 21.11 9.39
N ILE A 134 2.69 21.73 8.77
CA ILE A 134 3.58 21.06 7.81
C ILE A 134 4.36 19.91 8.48
N SER A 135 4.79 20.08 9.73
CA SER A 135 5.53 19.05 10.46
C SER A 135 4.66 17.85 10.80
N VAL A 136 3.42 18.06 11.22
CA VAL A 136 2.45 16.98 11.46
C VAL A 136 2.21 16.19 10.18
N TYR A 137 1.92 16.87 9.05
CA TYR A 137 1.72 16.17 7.78
C TYR A 137 2.96 15.42 7.31
N SER A 138 4.15 16.01 7.46
CA SER A 138 5.41 15.37 7.09
C SER A 138 5.71 14.14 7.98
N ALA A 139 5.43 14.22 9.28
CA ALA A 139 5.58 13.11 10.20
C ALA A 139 4.59 11.98 9.90
N MET A 140 3.32 12.31 9.58
CA MET A 140 2.33 11.33 9.13
C MET A 140 2.76 10.64 7.84
N LEU A 141 3.32 11.41 6.88
CA LEU A 141 3.84 10.84 5.64
C LEU A 141 5.09 9.96 5.87
N ALA A 142 5.84 10.20 6.94
CA ALA A 142 7.03 9.43 7.30
C ALA A 142 6.71 8.11 8.03
N LEU A 143 5.54 8.00 8.66
CA LEU A 143 5.11 6.79 9.33
C LEU A 143 4.98 5.63 8.32
N ASN A 144 5.64 4.51 8.61
CA ASN A 144 5.61 3.30 7.78
C ASN A 144 4.58 2.28 8.30
N VAL A 145 3.43 2.73 8.82
CA VAL A 145 2.41 1.83 9.40
C VAL A 145 1.97 0.75 8.40
N ALA A 146 1.89 1.10 7.11
CA ALA A 146 1.58 0.13 6.06
C ALA A 146 2.64 -0.97 5.96
N LYS A 147 3.93 -0.62 6.03
CA LYS A 147 5.03 -1.58 5.96
C LYS A 147 5.00 -2.55 7.14
N ASP A 148 4.80 -2.04 8.35
CA ASP A 148 4.76 -2.88 9.55
C ASP A 148 3.56 -3.84 9.51
N LYS A 149 2.41 -3.37 9.00
CA LYS A 149 1.24 -4.23 8.78
C LYS A 149 1.46 -5.28 7.69
N ILE A 150 2.16 -4.92 6.60
CA ILE A 150 2.53 -5.89 5.56
C ILE A 150 3.50 -6.93 6.14
N ASP A 151 4.52 -6.51 6.91
CA ASP A 151 5.46 -7.44 7.54
C ASP A 151 4.76 -8.38 8.53
N ASP A 152 3.87 -7.86 9.38
CA ASP A 152 3.05 -8.67 10.27
C ASP A 152 2.19 -9.69 9.49
N SER A 153 1.63 -9.28 8.34
CA SER A 153 0.84 -10.19 7.48
C SER A 153 1.71 -11.28 6.85
N LEU A 154 2.92 -10.95 6.38
CA LEU A 154 3.87 -11.94 5.84
C LEU A 154 4.43 -12.89 6.92
N ARG A 155 4.50 -12.44 8.17
CA ARG A 155 4.81 -13.33 9.31
C ARG A 155 3.76 -14.42 9.50
N LEU A 156 2.49 -14.13 9.20
CA LEU A 156 1.41 -15.12 9.30
C LEU A 156 1.58 -16.23 8.26
N SER A 157 1.78 -15.89 6.99
CA SER A 157 2.07 -16.86 5.92
C SER A 157 3.28 -17.74 6.25
N ARG A 158 4.39 -17.14 6.72
CA ARG A 158 5.56 -17.93 7.16
C ARG A 158 5.25 -18.95 8.27
N ASN A 159 4.37 -18.60 9.20
CA ASN A 159 3.95 -19.53 10.24
C ASN A 159 3.12 -20.68 9.67
N TYR A 160 2.24 -20.41 8.70
CA TYR A 160 1.48 -21.44 7.99
C TYR A 160 2.41 -22.39 7.24
N ASN A 161 3.34 -21.88 6.43
CA ASN A 161 4.25 -22.71 5.62
C ASN A 161 5.22 -23.54 6.49
N MET A 162 5.51 -23.09 7.72
CA MET A 162 6.27 -23.89 8.69
C MET A 162 5.41 -25.03 9.27
N LEU A 163 4.14 -24.77 9.56
CA LEU A 163 3.20 -25.78 10.05
C LEU A 163 2.90 -26.82 8.97
N GLU A 164 2.68 -26.37 7.74
CA GLU A 164 2.49 -27.18 6.55
C GLU A 164 3.61 -28.22 6.38
N LYS A 165 4.88 -27.80 6.44
CA LYS A 165 6.03 -28.72 6.40
C LYS A 165 5.99 -29.80 7.48
N THR A 166 5.48 -29.45 8.67
CA THR A 166 5.32 -30.41 9.77
C THR A 166 4.16 -31.37 9.52
N LEU A 167 3.07 -30.89 8.89
CA LEU A 167 1.92 -31.70 8.52
C LEU A 167 2.24 -32.68 7.38
N ASP A 168 3.12 -32.31 6.45
CA ASP A 168 3.57 -33.19 5.36
C ASP A 168 4.40 -34.39 5.85
N GLU A 169 4.97 -34.30 7.06
CA GLU A 169 5.65 -35.44 7.71
C GLU A 169 4.66 -36.45 8.34
N ILE A 170 3.39 -36.07 8.51
CA ILE A 170 2.36 -36.96 9.08
C ILE A 170 1.95 -37.99 8.02
N PRO A 171 1.98 -39.30 8.34
CA PRO A 171 1.57 -40.35 7.40
C PRO A 171 0.15 -40.12 6.89
N ALA A 172 -0.05 -40.28 5.58
CA ALA A 172 -1.37 -40.20 4.98
C ALA A 172 -2.35 -41.18 5.68
N PRO A 173 -3.64 -40.80 5.87
CA PRO A 173 -4.63 -41.68 6.47
C PRO A 173 -4.68 -43.04 5.78
N ALA A 174 -4.74 -44.13 6.56
CA ALA A 174 -4.73 -45.49 6.04
C ALA A 174 -5.99 -45.87 5.22
N HIS A 175 -7.06 -45.06 5.33
CA HIS A 175 -8.31 -45.25 4.59
C HIS A 175 -8.65 -44.01 3.78
N GLN A 176 -8.80 -44.16 2.46
CA GLN A 176 -9.22 -43.09 1.57
C GLN A 176 -10.75 -42.92 1.69
N SER A 177 -11.20 -41.98 2.52
CA SER A 177 -12.63 -41.62 2.59
C SER A 177 -12.99 -40.63 1.48
N VAL A 178 -14.28 -40.54 1.15
CA VAL A 178 -14.82 -39.52 0.21
C VAL A 178 -14.43 -38.11 0.69
N LEU A 179 -14.44 -37.89 2.00
CA LEU A 179 -14.01 -36.65 2.62
C LEU A 179 -12.52 -36.34 2.35
N ILE A 180 -11.64 -37.34 2.46
CA ILE A 180 -10.21 -37.16 2.14
C ILE A 180 -10.00 -36.81 0.67
N GLN A 181 -10.74 -37.45 -0.25
CA GLN A 181 -10.68 -37.11 -1.68
C GLN A 181 -11.11 -35.65 -1.94
N LYS A 182 -12.18 -35.17 -1.28
CA LYS A 182 -12.61 -33.77 -1.40
C LYS A 182 -11.59 -32.78 -0.85
N ILE A 183 -10.87 -33.15 0.21
CA ILE A 183 -9.76 -32.33 0.72
C ILE A 183 -8.60 -32.31 -0.28
N ASP A 184 -8.24 -33.46 -0.86
CA ASP A 184 -7.17 -33.56 -1.87
C ASP A 184 -7.49 -32.75 -3.13
N ASP A 185 -8.75 -32.79 -3.60
CA ASP A 185 -9.23 -31.97 -4.71
C ASP A 185 -9.10 -30.47 -4.41
N ALA A 186 -9.46 -30.03 -3.19
CA ALA A 186 -9.33 -28.64 -2.77
C ALA A 186 -7.87 -28.19 -2.68
N LEU A 187 -6.99 -29.02 -2.09
CA LEU A 187 -5.55 -28.75 -2.01
C LEU A 187 -4.93 -28.58 -3.40
N ALA A 188 -5.25 -29.46 -4.35
CA ALA A 188 -4.72 -29.36 -5.71
C ALA A 188 -5.10 -28.04 -6.42
N ILE A 189 -6.29 -27.50 -6.13
CA ILE A 189 -6.71 -26.19 -6.67
C ILE A 189 -5.95 -25.05 -5.99
N VAL A 190 -5.74 -25.14 -4.67
CA VAL A 190 -4.94 -24.15 -3.91
C VAL A 190 -3.52 -24.05 -4.46
N ASP A 191 -2.85 -25.19 -4.68
CA ASP A 191 -1.50 -25.26 -5.24
C ASP A 191 -1.44 -24.60 -6.63
N GLU A 192 -2.44 -24.87 -7.48
CA GLU A 192 -2.52 -24.27 -8.81
C GLU A 192 -2.71 -22.76 -8.74
N TYR A 193 -3.56 -22.27 -7.84
CA TYR A 193 -3.80 -20.83 -7.65
C TYR A 193 -2.54 -20.12 -7.14
N GLN A 194 -1.86 -20.68 -6.14
CA GLN A 194 -0.57 -20.16 -5.65
C GLN A 194 0.45 -20.10 -6.80
N ALA A 195 0.58 -21.17 -7.60
CA ALA A 195 1.50 -21.22 -8.74
C ALA A 195 1.19 -20.18 -9.82
N LEU A 196 -0.09 -19.95 -10.14
CA LEU A 196 -0.53 -18.92 -11.09
C LEU A 196 -0.15 -17.52 -10.59
N ILE A 197 -0.41 -17.24 -9.31
CA ILE A 197 -0.09 -15.96 -8.67
C ILE A 197 1.44 -15.74 -8.67
N PHE A 198 2.23 -16.74 -8.29
CA PHE A 198 3.69 -16.69 -8.31
C PHE A 198 4.25 -16.43 -9.70
N ARG A 199 3.71 -17.10 -10.72
CA ARG A 199 4.10 -16.90 -12.12
C ARG A 199 3.80 -15.50 -12.62
N HIS A 200 2.63 -14.96 -12.28
CA HIS A 200 2.26 -13.59 -12.62
C HIS A 200 3.20 -12.56 -11.96
N GLU A 201 3.58 -12.83 -10.72
CA GLU A 201 4.43 -11.92 -9.94
C GLU A 201 5.93 -12.08 -10.20
N GLY A 202 6.35 -13.17 -10.87
CA GLY A 202 7.74 -13.42 -11.19
C GLY A 202 8.62 -13.71 -9.96
N PHE A 203 8.05 -14.29 -8.90
CA PHE A 203 8.80 -14.85 -7.78
C PHE A 203 8.47 -16.32 -7.58
N SER A 204 9.40 -17.09 -6.99
CA SER A 204 9.20 -18.51 -6.67
C SER A 204 8.58 -18.70 -5.28
N GLU A 205 7.98 -19.87 -5.06
CA GLU A 205 7.49 -20.29 -3.75
C GLU A 205 8.58 -20.25 -2.67
N GLU A 206 9.82 -20.66 -2.99
CA GLU A 206 10.96 -20.54 -2.06
C GLU A 206 11.24 -19.08 -1.66
N GLN A 207 11.13 -18.14 -2.61
CA GLN A 207 11.32 -16.71 -2.33
C GLN A 207 10.19 -16.16 -1.45
N TRP A 208 8.97 -16.64 -1.64
CA TRP A 208 7.82 -16.35 -0.78
C TRP A 208 8.06 -16.87 0.64
N ASN A 209 8.44 -18.15 0.76
CA ASN A 209 8.66 -18.87 2.02
C ASN A 209 9.80 -18.27 2.86
N ILE A 210 10.85 -17.73 2.24
CA ILE A 210 11.97 -17.08 2.95
C ILE A 210 11.62 -15.63 3.38
N GLY A 211 10.46 -15.11 2.98
CA GLY A 211 10.04 -13.73 3.23
C GLY A 211 10.74 -12.70 2.33
N GLN A 212 11.31 -13.16 1.22
CA GLN A 212 11.85 -12.29 0.17
C GLN A 212 10.78 -11.85 -0.85
N GLY A 213 9.52 -12.25 -0.64
CA GLY A 213 8.35 -11.65 -1.30
C GLY A 213 8.48 -10.13 -1.20
N ASN A 214 8.85 -9.51 -2.32
CA ASN A 214 9.45 -8.19 -2.33
C ASN A 214 8.44 -7.19 -1.74
N LEU A 215 8.66 -6.69 -0.51
CA LEU A 215 7.80 -5.72 0.19
C LEU A 215 7.38 -4.55 -0.71
N LYS A 216 8.24 -4.21 -1.68
CA LYS A 216 8.03 -3.20 -2.70
C LYS A 216 6.79 -3.47 -3.58
N LYS A 217 6.49 -4.72 -3.92
CA LYS A 217 5.32 -5.13 -4.70
C LYS A 217 4.05 -5.24 -3.85
N ALA A 218 4.18 -5.66 -2.60
CA ALA A 218 3.08 -5.65 -1.64
C ALA A 218 2.59 -4.21 -1.32
N GLU A 219 3.48 -3.21 -1.34
CA GLU A 219 3.11 -1.78 -1.25
C GLU A 219 2.53 -1.22 -2.57
N GLU A 220 2.90 -1.80 -3.72
CA GLU A 220 2.34 -1.48 -5.04
C GLU A 220 0.99 -2.18 -5.31
N ALA A 221 0.48 -2.94 -4.33
CA ALA A 221 -0.64 -3.86 -4.43
C ALA A 221 -1.69 -3.45 -5.46
N GLN A 222 -1.72 -4.20 -6.56
CA GLN A 222 -2.90 -4.26 -7.38
C GLN A 222 -4.03 -4.85 -6.53
N VAL A 223 -5.14 -4.12 -6.48
CA VAL A 223 -6.42 -4.69 -6.10
C VAL A 223 -6.81 -5.61 -7.24
N SER A 224 -7.11 -6.87 -6.93
CA SER A 224 -7.33 -8.01 -7.83
C SER A 224 -6.07 -8.81 -8.19
N SER A 225 -6.24 -10.13 -8.22
CA SER A 225 -5.30 -11.11 -8.76
C SER A 225 -5.66 -11.36 -10.22
N PRO A 226 -5.14 -10.58 -11.19
CA PRO A 226 -5.42 -10.78 -12.62
C PRO A 226 -5.01 -12.18 -13.11
N ALA A 227 -4.12 -12.86 -12.37
CA ALA A 227 -3.73 -14.25 -12.60
C ALA A 227 -4.91 -15.25 -12.52
N LEU A 228 -5.98 -14.91 -11.80
CA LEU A 228 -7.15 -15.77 -11.56
C LEU A 228 -8.38 -15.35 -12.37
N VAL A 229 -8.18 -14.47 -13.36
CA VAL A 229 -9.21 -14.12 -14.34
C VAL A 229 -9.09 -15.08 -15.51
N THR A 230 -10.11 -15.93 -15.69
CA THR A 230 -10.16 -16.97 -16.72
C THR A 230 -11.16 -16.63 -17.81
N GLY A 231 -10.76 -16.76 -19.08
CA GLY A 231 -11.64 -16.63 -20.26
C GLY A 231 -11.64 -15.26 -20.95
N GLU A 232 -12.11 -15.22 -22.21
CA GLU A 232 -12.26 -13.98 -23.01
C GLU A 232 -13.26 -12.98 -22.36
N ASP A 233 -14.15 -13.45 -21.48
CA ASP A 233 -15.19 -12.66 -20.81
C ASP A 233 -14.79 -12.08 -19.43
N SER A 234 -13.52 -12.21 -19.02
CA SER A 234 -13.02 -11.69 -17.73
C SER A 234 -13.72 -12.27 -16.47
N SER A 235 -14.23 -13.50 -16.53
CA SER A 235 -14.81 -14.19 -15.36
C SER A 235 -13.72 -14.69 -14.39
N LEU A 236 -13.96 -14.54 -13.09
CA LEU A 236 -13.06 -15.10 -12.04
C LEU A 236 -13.14 -16.62 -12.02
N ASP A 237 -12.02 -17.29 -11.73
CA ASP A 237 -11.99 -18.74 -11.54
C ASP A 237 -12.66 -19.15 -10.22
N THR A 238 -13.83 -19.80 -10.31
CA THR A 238 -14.66 -20.23 -9.17
C THR A 238 -14.38 -21.66 -8.72
N ARG A 239 -13.43 -22.38 -9.32
CA ARG A 239 -13.16 -23.80 -8.99
C ARG A 239 -12.91 -24.03 -7.51
N LEU A 240 -12.18 -23.13 -6.86
CA LEU A 240 -11.91 -23.23 -5.42
C LEU A 240 -13.20 -23.08 -4.59
N GLU A 241 -14.07 -22.15 -4.95
CA GLU A 241 -15.38 -21.95 -4.31
C GLU A 241 -16.26 -23.21 -4.46
N ASP A 242 -16.33 -23.77 -5.67
CA ASP A 242 -17.10 -24.98 -5.95
C ASP A 242 -16.56 -26.20 -5.19
N SER A 243 -15.24 -26.32 -5.05
CA SER A 243 -14.58 -27.37 -4.28
C SER A 243 -14.85 -27.25 -2.78
N LEU A 244 -14.74 -26.05 -2.21
CA LEU A 244 -15.04 -25.79 -0.81
C LEU A 244 -16.52 -26.02 -0.48
N ASN A 245 -17.44 -25.63 -1.37
CA ASN A 245 -18.87 -25.95 -1.25
C ASN A 245 -19.13 -27.46 -1.23
N SER A 246 -18.46 -28.19 -2.14
CA SER A 246 -18.55 -29.65 -2.20
C SER A 246 -18.03 -30.31 -0.92
N LEU A 247 -16.88 -29.85 -0.41
CA LEU A 247 -16.28 -30.32 0.84
C LEU A 247 -17.19 -30.04 2.04
N MET A 248 -17.75 -28.83 2.14
CA MET A 248 -18.68 -28.45 3.20
C MET A 248 -19.94 -29.32 3.20
N THR A 249 -20.47 -29.63 2.01
CA THR A 249 -21.63 -30.51 1.86
C THR A 249 -21.32 -31.92 2.38
N GLU A 250 -20.14 -32.46 2.04
CA GLU A 250 -19.69 -33.78 2.49
C GLU A 250 -19.48 -33.83 4.01
N ILE A 251 -18.87 -32.79 4.59
CA ILE A 251 -18.70 -32.66 6.06
C ILE A 251 -20.06 -32.65 6.76
N ASN A 252 -21.06 -31.95 6.21
CA ASN A 252 -22.41 -31.87 6.76
C ASN A 252 -23.19 -33.19 6.63
N SER A 253 -22.92 -33.99 5.61
CA SER A 253 -23.62 -35.26 5.39
C SER A 253 -23.01 -36.46 6.14
N THR A 254 -21.76 -36.36 6.59
CA THR A 254 -21.05 -37.47 7.23
C THR A 254 -21.35 -37.53 8.73
N SER A 255 -21.93 -38.63 9.22
CA SER A 255 -22.22 -38.81 10.65
C SER A 255 -20.96 -38.93 11.48
N GLY A 256 -20.89 -38.23 12.63
CA GLY A 256 -19.73 -38.16 13.50
C GLY A 256 -18.86 -36.89 13.30
N TYR A 257 -19.16 -36.07 12.30
CA TYR A 257 -18.46 -34.81 12.03
C TYR A 257 -19.29 -33.57 12.40
N GLU A 258 -20.32 -33.69 13.25
CA GLU A 258 -21.25 -32.60 13.54
C GLU A 258 -20.57 -31.37 14.19
N THR A 259 -19.50 -31.60 14.96
CA THR A 259 -18.69 -30.52 15.54
C THR A 259 -17.84 -29.83 14.46
N LEU A 260 -17.24 -30.60 13.55
CA LEU A 260 -16.47 -30.06 12.44
C LEU A 260 -17.39 -29.30 11.47
N ALA A 261 -18.55 -29.84 11.14
CA ALA A 261 -19.58 -29.19 10.32
C ALA A 261 -19.95 -27.79 10.83
N LYS A 262 -20.11 -27.63 12.14
CA LYS A 262 -20.39 -26.32 12.77
C LYS A 262 -19.20 -25.35 12.73
N ALA A 263 -17.98 -25.87 12.81
CA ALA A 263 -16.77 -25.06 12.86
C ALA A 263 -16.17 -24.76 11.47
N ALA A 264 -16.42 -25.60 10.48
CA ALA A 264 -15.80 -25.55 9.16
C ALA A 264 -15.96 -24.22 8.42
N PRO A 265 -17.12 -23.52 8.45
CA PRO A 265 -17.24 -22.21 7.84
C PRO A 265 -16.27 -21.17 8.43
N ALA A 266 -16.03 -21.24 9.74
CA ALA A 266 -15.08 -20.37 10.42
C ALA A 266 -13.63 -20.79 10.19
N ILE A 267 -13.35 -22.09 10.10
CA ILE A 267 -12.00 -22.62 9.82
C ILE A 267 -11.55 -22.24 8.40
N PHE A 268 -12.45 -22.29 7.42
CA PHE A 268 -12.12 -21.95 6.04
C PHE A 268 -12.30 -20.47 5.70
N ASP A 269 -12.78 -19.63 6.63
CA ASP A 269 -13.29 -18.27 6.35
C ASP A 269 -14.19 -18.26 5.10
N PHE A 270 -15.05 -19.28 5.04
CA PHE A 270 -15.91 -19.59 3.90
C PHE A 270 -17.35 -19.57 4.39
N THR A 271 -17.94 -18.38 4.35
CA THR A 271 -19.35 -18.15 4.70
C THR A 271 -20.08 -17.63 3.46
N GLU A 272 -21.20 -18.26 3.10
CA GLU A 272 -22.12 -17.66 2.14
C GLU A 272 -22.66 -16.34 2.70
N PRO A 273 -22.45 -15.19 2.04
CA PRO A 273 -23.16 -13.98 2.39
C PRO A 273 -24.64 -14.18 2.06
N SER A 274 -25.52 -13.61 2.88
CA SER A 274 -26.97 -13.79 2.84
C SER A 274 -27.65 -13.24 1.56
N ASP A 275 -26.88 -12.78 0.56
CA ASP A 275 -27.39 -11.98 -0.55
C ASP A 275 -26.57 -12.20 -1.86
N GLY A 276 -26.72 -13.37 -2.49
CA GLY A 276 -26.43 -13.56 -3.92
C GLY A 276 -25.06 -14.11 -4.34
N GLN A 277 -25.07 -14.80 -5.49
CA GLN A 277 -24.01 -15.63 -6.10
C GLN A 277 -22.64 -14.94 -6.27
N TYR A 278 -21.57 -15.74 -6.13
CA TYR A 278 -20.15 -15.44 -6.48
C TYR A 278 -19.47 -14.29 -5.74
N GLN A 279 -19.88 -13.99 -4.51
CA GLN A 279 -19.24 -12.95 -3.70
C GLN A 279 -17.95 -13.40 -3.03
N TRP A 280 -17.76 -14.69 -2.74
CA TRP A 280 -16.60 -15.16 -1.99
C TRP A 280 -15.33 -15.09 -2.85
N THR A 281 -15.33 -15.67 -4.06
CA THR A 281 -14.16 -15.61 -4.96
C THR A 281 -13.75 -14.16 -5.24
N ALA A 282 -14.73 -13.27 -5.49
CA ALA A 282 -14.47 -11.84 -5.69
C ALA A 282 -13.89 -11.18 -4.42
N LYS A 283 -14.43 -11.47 -3.24
CA LYS A 283 -13.90 -10.96 -1.96
C LYS A 283 -12.43 -11.37 -1.76
N VAL A 284 -12.10 -12.64 -1.99
CA VAL A 284 -10.76 -13.18 -1.71
C VAL A 284 -9.74 -12.79 -2.77
N PHE A 285 -10.13 -12.77 -4.05
CA PHE A 285 -9.18 -12.63 -5.16
C PHE A 285 -9.34 -11.35 -5.99
N GLN A 286 -10.47 -10.64 -5.91
CA GLN A 286 -10.70 -9.42 -6.68
C GLN A 286 -10.59 -8.14 -5.84
N TYR A 287 -11.15 -8.14 -4.63
CA TYR A 287 -11.19 -6.95 -3.77
C TYR A 287 -10.03 -6.87 -2.76
N ASN A 288 -9.34 -7.99 -2.53
CA ASN A 288 -8.15 -8.03 -1.69
C ASN A 288 -6.87 -7.78 -2.50
N THR A 289 -5.81 -7.39 -1.79
CA THR A 289 -4.47 -7.34 -2.36
C THR A 289 -3.96 -8.75 -2.61
N GLN A 290 -3.18 -8.94 -3.65
CA GLN A 290 -2.60 -10.24 -4.02
C GLN A 290 -1.82 -10.92 -2.86
N SER A 291 -1.12 -10.15 -2.02
CA SER A 291 -0.44 -10.69 -0.82
C SER A 291 -1.42 -11.28 0.19
N TRP A 292 -2.58 -10.66 0.40
CA TRP A 292 -3.63 -11.20 1.26
C TRP A 292 -4.28 -12.45 0.67
N SER A 293 -4.45 -12.51 -0.65
CA SER A 293 -4.93 -13.72 -1.33
C SER A 293 -3.97 -14.90 -1.15
N LEU A 294 -2.65 -14.68 -1.26
CA LEU A 294 -1.65 -15.72 -0.97
C LEU A 294 -1.65 -16.15 0.50
N ILE A 295 -1.64 -15.20 1.44
CA ILE A 295 -1.70 -15.51 2.87
C ILE A 295 -2.96 -16.31 3.22
N TYR A 296 -4.08 -15.99 2.56
CA TYR A 296 -5.32 -16.76 2.71
C TYR A 296 -5.16 -18.20 2.18
N LEU A 297 -4.57 -18.38 0.99
CA LEU A 297 -4.32 -19.70 0.41
C LEU A 297 -3.41 -20.54 1.31
N ASP A 298 -2.30 -19.99 1.79
CA ASP A 298 -1.38 -20.67 2.73
C ASP A 298 -2.11 -21.12 4.02
N GLY A 299 -2.99 -20.27 4.53
CA GLY A 299 -3.82 -20.58 5.71
C GLY A 299 -4.87 -21.67 5.43
N LEU A 300 -5.54 -21.60 4.28
CA LEU A 300 -6.53 -22.58 3.85
C LEU A 300 -5.90 -23.96 3.65
N GLU A 301 -4.75 -24.00 2.96
CA GLU A 301 -3.98 -25.21 2.74
C GLU A 301 -3.60 -25.88 4.06
N THR A 302 -3.05 -25.10 4.99
CA THR A 302 -2.67 -25.57 6.32
C THR A 302 -3.86 -26.13 7.08
N ASN A 303 -5.01 -25.44 7.04
CA ASN A 303 -6.23 -25.89 7.70
C ASN A 303 -6.76 -27.20 7.09
N LEU A 304 -6.74 -27.34 5.76
CA LEU A 304 -7.12 -28.55 5.05
C LEU A 304 -6.19 -29.74 5.40
N LYS A 305 -4.87 -29.53 5.37
CA LYS A 305 -3.88 -30.54 5.79
C LYS A 305 -4.06 -30.94 7.25
N MET A 306 -4.34 -29.98 8.14
CA MET A 306 -4.59 -30.26 9.56
C MET A 306 -5.86 -31.09 9.78
N ILE A 307 -6.97 -30.76 9.10
CA ILE A 307 -8.20 -31.57 9.15
C ILE A 307 -7.89 -32.97 8.63
N LYS A 308 -7.26 -33.10 7.47
CA LYS A 308 -6.89 -34.40 6.87
C LYS A 308 -6.07 -35.26 7.83
N ALA A 309 -5.12 -34.67 8.55
CA ALA A 309 -4.30 -35.38 9.53
C ALA A 309 -5.10 -35.92 10.74
N THR A 310 -6.28 -35.36 11.01
CA THR A 310 -7.17 -35.84 12.10
C THR A 310 -8.20 -36.88 11.65
N LEU A 311 -8.33 -37.12 10.35
CA LEU A 311 -9.24 -38.12 9.79
C LEU A 311 -8.56 -39.50 9.85
N HIS A 312 -8.98 -40.33 10.80
CA HIS A 312 -8.53 -41.72 10.98
C HIS A 312 -9.70 -42.68 11.09
#